data_AF-A0A9X3K046-F1
#
_entry.id   AF-A0A9X3K046-F1
#
_cell.length_a   1.000
_cell.length_b   1.000
_cell.length_c   1.000
_cell.angle_alpha   90.00
_cell.angle_beta   90.00
_cell.angle_gamma   90.00
#
_symmetry.space_group_name_H-M   'P 1'
#
loop_
_entity.id
_entity.type
_entity.pdbx_description
1 polymer ?
#
loop_
_entity_poly.entity_id
_entity_poly.type
_entity_poly.pdbx_seq_one_letter_code
_entity_poly.pdbx_strand_id
1 'polypeptide(L)'
;MVKKLHKSGPSAQEAHVPLTGSVKDSAQQIWQAGLGAFAKAQAEGTRAFEALVKEGTALQRKTQAAAEDRITDATDRMTHMASDISSRATGHWDKLENIFEERVAKALNKLGVPSAKDVNALIARIDELKLSVQKLSGEQPAAAAAGKKATRRSKPAATAQSRAARKAPAKAAAKAVKTPTKRRAAAKRKPAGTSAAG
;
A
#
# COMPACT_ATOMS: atom_id res chain seq x y z
N MET A 1 70.73 -41.59 -56.65
CA MET A 1 71.26 -41.16 -57.96
C MET A 1 71.22 -39.64 -58.05
N VAL A 2 72.21 -39.01 -58.68
CA VAL A 2 72.17 -37.58 -59.04
C VAL A 2 71.77 -37.45 -60.51
N LYS A 3 70.90 -36.49 -60.84
CA LYS A 3 70.77 -35.99 -62.21
C LYS A 3 70.79 -34.46 -62.19
N LYS A 4 71.66 -33.89 -63.03
CA LYS A 4 72.12 -32.49 -62.97
C LYS A 4 71.30 -31.58 -63.88
N LEU A 5 71.34 -30.28 -63.56
CA LEU A 5 71.21 -29.12 -64.46
C LEU A 5 69.90 -28.98 -65.26
N HIS A 6 69.25 -27.84 -65.07
CA HIS A 6 69.38 -26.78 -66.09
C HIS A 6 69.71 -25.44 -65.43
N LYS A 7 70.67 -24.72 -66.01
CA LYS A 7 70.98 -23.32 -65.67
C LYS A 7 70.37 -22.45 -66.76
N SER A 8 69.52 -21.50 -66.39
CA SER A 8 69.19 -20.35 -67.25
C SER A 8 68.79 -19.17 -66.38
N GLY A 9 69.29 -18.00 -66.77
CA GLY A 9 68.98 -16.71 -66.17
C GLY A 9 69.88 -15.64 -66.79
N PRO A 10 69.32 -14.62 -67.44
CA PRO A 10 70.02 -13.36 -67.64
C PRO A 10 70.02 -12.56 -66.32
N SER A 11 71.01 -11.68 -66.17
CA SER A 11 71.17 -10.82 -64.99
C SER A 11 70.09 -9.72 -64.94
N ALA A 12 69.97 -9.06 -63.79
CA ALA A 12 69.06 -7.93 -63.63
C ALA A 12 69.34 -6.79 -64.62
N GLN A 13 68.30 -6.32 -65.30
CA GLN A 13 68.24 -4.99 -65.88
C GLN A 13 67.07 -4.23 -65.25
N GLU A 14 67.43 -3.28 -64.40
CA GLU A 14 66.69 -2.08 -64.00
C GLU A 14 65.18 -2.19 -63.87
N ALA A 15 64.75 -2.56 -62.65
CA ALA A 15 63.37 -2.44 -62.19
C ALA A 15 62.95 -0.96 -62.02
N HIS A 16 62.75 -0.24 -63.13
CA HIS A 16 62.10 1.08 -63.11
C HIS A 16 60.57 0.96 -62.97
N VAL A 17 60.14 0.14 -62.00
CA VAL A 17 58.75 -0.09 -61.64
C VAL A 17 58.14 1.23 -61.13
N PRO A 18 56.89 1.58 -61.49
CA PRO A 18 56.19 2.74 -60.95
C PRO A 18 55.73 2.49 -59.49
N LEU A 19 56.69 2.21 -58.59
CA LEU A 19 56.46 1.91 -57.18
C LEU A 19 55.67 3.03 -56.48
N THR A 20 55.93 4.29 -56.86
CA THR A 20 55.20 5.48 -56.39
C THR A 20 53.72 5.46 -56.80
N GLY A 21 53.40 4.95 -57.99
CA GLY A 21 52.03 4.72 -58.44
C GLY A 21 51.39 3.55 -57.69
N SER A 22 52.05 2.39 -57.67
CA SER A 22 51.56 1.17 -57.02
C SER A 22 51.28 1.37 -55.51
N VAL A 23 52.14 2.10 -54.81
CA VAL A 23 51.96 2.46 -53.39
C VAL A 23 50.82 3.46 -53.21
N LYS A 24 50.68 4.44 -54.11
CA LYS A 24 49.55 5.40 -54.08
C LYS A 24 48.22 4.69 -54.30
N ASP A 25 48.12 3.79 -55.27
CA ASP A 25 46.89 3.03 -55.53
C ASP A 25 46.58 2.04 -54.41
N SER A 26 47.60 1.44 -53.80
CA SER A 26 47.43 0.60 -52.59
C SER A 26 46.94 1.43 -51.40
N ALA A 27 47.50 2.62 -51.16
CA ALA A 27 47.05 3.53 -50.12
C ALA A 27 45.62 4.04 -50.38
N GLN A 28 45.27 4.34 -51.63
CA GLN A 28 43.92 4.69 -52.07
C GLN A 28 42.94 3.54 -51.78
N GLN A 29 43.30 2.30 -52.09
CA GLN A 29 42.48 1.11 -51.79
C GLN A 29 42.32 0.89 -50.27
N ILE A 30 43.40 1.02 -49.49
CA ILE A 30 43.34 0.90 -48.02
C ILE A 30 42.47 2.01 -47.41
N TRP A 31 42.53 3.24 -47.93
CA TRP A 31 41.69 4.35 -47.48
C TRP A 31 40.21 4.13 -47.82
N GLN A 32 39.90 3.69 -49.05
CA GLN A 32 38.52 3.37 -49.46
C GLN A 32 37.96 2.16 -48.72
N ALA A 33 38.77 1.12 -48.48
CA ALA A 33 38.40 -0.01 -47.63
C ALA A 33 38.19 0.43 -46.17
N GLY A 34 38.99 1.36 -45.67
CA GLY A 34 38.83 1.98 -44.35
C GLY A 34 37.51 2.74 -44.22
N LEU A 35 37.16 3.61 -45.18
CA LEU A 35 35.86 4.28 -45.22
C LEU A 35 34.69 3.29 -45.37
N GLY A 36 34.82 2.28 -46.22
CA GLY A 36 33.79 1.25 -46.41
C GLY A 36 33.56 0.41 -45.15
N ALA A 37 34.64 0.00 -44.47
CA ALA A 37 34.58 -0.71 -43.20
C ALA A 37 34.01 0.18 -42.09
N PHE A 38 34.38 1.46 -42.02
CA PHE A 38 33.83 2.42 -41.08
C PHE A 38 32.34 2.67 -41.31
N ALA A 39 31.89 2.85 -42.55
CA ALA A 39 30.48 3.01 -42.90
C ALA A 39 29.67 1.75 -42.55
N LYS A 40 30.22 0.55 -42.80
CA LYS A 40 29.62 -0.73 -42.38
C LYS A 40 29.54 -0.84 -40.85
N ALA A 41 30.60 -0.47 -40.14
CA ALA A 41 30.64 -0.46 -38.68
C ALA A 41 29.69 0.58 -38.07
N GLN A 42 29.47 1.73 -38.71
CA GLN A 42 28.42 2.68 -38.30
C GLN A 42 27.02 2.09 -38.54
N ALA A 43 26.74 1.51 -39.70
CA ALA A 43 25.44 0.90 -39.99
C ALA A 43 25.10 -0.27 -39.05
N GLU A 44 26.08 -1.09 -38.70
CA GLU A 44 25.92 -2.22 -37.78
C GLU A 44 25.94 -1.77 -36.31
N GLY A 45 26.76 -0.77 -35.97
CA GLY A 45 26.79 -0.13 -34.65
C GLY A 45 25.49 0.58 -34.29
N THR A 46 24.86 1.30 -35.23
CA THR A 46 23.54 1.92 -35.02
C THR A 46 22.47 0.86 -34.78
N ARG A 47 22.47 -0.26 -35.51
CA ARG A 47 21.53 -1.38 -35.27
C ARG A 47 21.77 -2.04 -33.92
N ALA A 48 23.03 -2.22 -33.52
CA ALA A 48 23.38 -2.75 -32.20
C ALA A 48 22.94 -1.80 -31.08
N PHE A 49 23.10 -0.49 -31.27
CA PHE A 49 22.61 0.53 -30.35
C PHE A 49 21.07 0.53 -30.24
N GLU A 50 20.34 0.50 -31.37
CA GLU A 50 18.88 0.40 -31.38
C GLU A 50 18.39 -0.89 -30.68
N ALA A 51 19.08 -2.01 -30.90
CA ALA A 51 18.79 -3.27 -30.19
C ALA A 51 19.02 -3.14 -28.68
N LEU A 52 20.16 -2.57 -28.25
CA LEU A 52 20.48 -2.33 -26.84
C LEU A 52 19.53 -1.32 -26.17
N VAL A 53 19.06 -0.29 -26.88
CA VAL A 53 18.04 0.64 -26.38
C VAL A 53 16.68 -0.04 -26.27
N LYS A 54 16.31 -0.89 -27.23
CA LYS A 54 15.07 -1.67 -27.20
C LYS A 54 15.09 -2.74 -26.10
N GLU A 55 16.22 -3.39 -25.87
CA GLU A 55 16.41 -4.34 -24.77
C GLU A 55 16.48 -3.62 -23.42
N GLY A 56 17.21 -2.51 -23.32
CA GLY A 56 17.30 -1.68 -22.11
C GLY A 56 15.96 -1.10 -21.69
N THR A 57 15.15 -0.59 -22.62
CA THR A 57 13.78 -0.13 -22.32
C THR A 57 12.81 -1.28 -22.02
N ALA A 58 12.97 -2.45 -22.63
CA ALA A 58 12.22 -3.65 -22.25
C ALA A 58 12.62 -4.17 -20.87
N LEU A 59 13.91 -4.11 -20.51
CA LEU A 59 14.44 -4.48 -19.20
C LEU A 59 13.98 -3.49 -18.13
N GLN A 60 14.06 -2.18 -18.40
CA GLN A 60 13.51 -1.15 -17.51
C GLN A 60 12.03 -1.38 -17.23
N ARG A 61 11.21 -1.65 -18.26
CA ARG A 61 9.78 -1.97 -18.09
C ARG A 61 9.55 -3.26 -17.30
N LYS A 62 10.33 -4.31 -17.55
CA LYS A 62 10.25 -5.58 -16.79
C LYS A 62 10.64 -5.39 -15.32
N THR A 63 11.73 -4.67 -15.05
CA THR A 63 12.21 -4.37 -13.70
C THR A 63 11.25 -3.43 -12.97
N GLN A 64 10.66 -2.45 -13.65
CA GLN A 64 9.62 -1.59 -13.09
C GLN A 64 8.39 -2.42 -12.72
N ALA A 65 7.82 -3.20 -13.64
CA ALA A 65 6.66 -4.04 -13.36
C ALA A 65 6.94 -5.05 -12.24
N ALA A 66 8.10 -5.70 -12.25
CA ALA A 66 8.50 -6.63 -11.18
C ALA A 66 8.76 -5.92 -9.83
N ALA A 67 9.19 -4.65 -9.83
CA ALA A 67 9.31 -3.86 -8.62
C ALA A 67 7.94 -3.40 -8.10
N GLU A 68 7.04 -2.97 -8.98
CA GLU A 68 5.65 -2.61 -8.67
C GLU A 68 4.90 -3.82 -8.08
N ASP A 69 4.95 -4.97 -8.75
CA ASP A 69 4.43 -6.25 -8.24
C ASP A 69 4.98 -6.56 -6.83
N ARG A 70 6.30 -6.47 -6.63
CA ARG A 70 6.93 -6.77 -5.33
C ARG A 70 6.62 -5.75 -4.25
N ILE A 71 6.41 -4.48 -4.59
CA ILE A 71 6.00 -3.43 -3.66
C ILE A 71 4.54 -3.63 -3.25
N THR A 72 3.64 -3.96 -4.18
CA THR A 72 2.26 -4.33 -3.87
C THR A 72 2.22 -5.58 -2.99
N ASP A 73 2.89 -6.65 -3.40
CA ASP A 73 2.95 -7.93 -2.66
C ASP A 73 3.55 -7.75 -1.24
N ALA A 74 4.51 -6.85 -1.06
CA ALA A 74 5.05 -6.48 0.26
C ALA A 74 4.08 -5.58 1.06
N THR A 75 3.39 -4.65 0.41
CA THR A 75 2.42 -3.73 1.05
C THR A 75 1.18 -4.48 1.50
N ASP A 76 0.68 -5.44 0.72
CA ASP A 76 -0.45 -6.30 1.08
C ASP A 76 -0.09 -7.21 2.26
N ARG A 77 1.10 -7.84 2.23
CA ARG A 77 1.61 -8.63 3.37
C ARG A 77 1.82 -7.79 4.62
N MET A 78 2.35 -6.57 4.48
CA MET A 78 2.53 -5.63 5.60
C MET A 78 1.18 -5.15 6.14
N THR A 79 0.20 -4.92 5.28
CA THR A 79 -1.17 -4.51 5.64
C THR A 79 -1.90 -5.64 6.36
N HIS A 80 -1.78 -6.89 5.87
CA HIS A 80 -2.28 -8.09 6.56
C HIS A 80 -1.62 -8.25 7.93
N MET A 81 -0.28 -8.24 7.99
CA MET A 81 0.46 -8.33 9.26
C MET A 81 0.08 -7.20 10.23
N ALA A 82 -0.10 -5.96 9.75
CA ALA A 82 -0.54 -4.84 10.57
C ALA A 82 -1.99 -5.01 11.05
N SER A 83 -2.88 -5.64 10.26
CA SER A 83 -4.26 -5.94 10.66
C SER A 83 -4.33 -7.10 11.67
N ASP A 84 -3.57 -8.17 11.47
CA ASP A 84 -3.43 -9.30 12.40
C ASP A 84 -2.76 -8.88 13.72
N ILE A 85 -1.73 -8.03 13.65
CA ILE A 85 -1.11 -7.43 14.83
C ILE A 85 -2.09 -6.48 15.52
N SER A 86 -2.74 -5.55 14.80
CA SER A 86 -3.69 -4.59 15.39
C SER A 86 -4.86 -5.30 16.09
N SER A 87 -5.46 -6.30 15.45
CA SER A 87 -6.59 -7.06 16.02
C SER A 87 -6.19 -7.91 17.22
N ARG A 88 -5.00 -8.55 17.23
CA ARG A 88 -4.45 -9.18 18.46
C ARG A 88 -4.04 -8.17 19.52
N ALA A 89 -3.53 -7.02 19.10
CA ALA A 89 -2.99 -6.00 19.99
C ALA A 89 -4.07 -5.12 20.60
N THR A 90 -5.30 -5.03 20.08
CA THR A 90 -6.34 -4.15 20.65
C THR A 90 -6.57 -4.45 22.13
N GLY A 91 -6.82 -5.72 22.48
CA GLY A 91 -6.93 -6.18 23.89
C GLY A 91 -5.64 -6.09 24.72
N HIS A 92 -4.49 -5.85 24.08
CA HIS A 92 -3.23 -5.54 24.76
C HIS A 92 -3.03 -4.02 24.91
N TRP A 93 -3.55 -3.22 23.97
CA TRP A 93 -3.60 -1.76 24.01
C TRP A 93 -4.55 -1.28 25.11
N ASP A 94 -5.73 -1.88 25.29
CA ASP A 94 -6.62 -1.61 26.43
C ASP A 94 -5.85 -1.79 27.78
N LYS A 95 -5.00 -2.82 27.85
CA LYS A 95 -4.17 -3.09 29.03
C LYS A 95 -2.98 -2.13 29.17
N LEU A 96 -2.39 -1.68 28.05
CA LEU A 96 -1.35 -0.65 28.04
C LEU A 96 -1.93 0.73 28.37
N GLU A 97 -3.16 1.03 27.97
CA GLU A 97 -3.91 2.23 28.34
C GLU A 97 -4.16 2.23 29.85
N ASN A 98 -4.68 1.15 30.45
CA ASN A 98 -4.82 1.05 31.90
C ASN A 98 -3.47 1.17 32.66
N ILE A 99 -2.37 0.63 32.11
CA ILE A 99 -1.02 0.79 32.70
C ILE A 99 -0.49 2.22 32.52
N PHE A 100 -0.81 2.88 31.40
CA PHE A 100 -0.47 4.27 31.12
C PHE A 100 -1.25 5.21 32.03
N GLU A 101 -2.56 5.00 32.21
CA GLU A 101 -3.40 5.68 33.20
C GLU A 101 -2.83 5.50 34.61
N GLU A 102 -2.48 4.29 35.03
CA GLU A 102 -1.85 4.07 36.34
C GLU A 102 -0.52 4.83 36.48
N ARG A 103 0.30 4.90 35.43
CA ARG A 103 1.58 5.63 35.43
C ARG A 103 1.37 7.15 35.44
N VAL A 104 0.44 7.67 34.63
CA VAL A 104 0.09 9.09 34.55
C VAL A 104 -0.57 9.53 35.87
N ALA A 105 -1.54 8.78 36.38
CA ALA A 105 -2.16 9.06 37.69
C ALA A 105 -1.11 9.00 38.82
N LYS A 106 -0.15 8.07 38.79
CA LYS A 106 0.93 8.01 39.79
C LYS A 106 1.93 9.16 39.66
N ALA A 107 2.14 9.71 38.46
CA ALA A 107 2.94 10.91 38.24
C ALA A 107 2.19 12.18 38.72
N LEU A 108 0.89 12.31 38.39
CA LEU A 108 0.03 13.42 38.80
C LEU A 108 -0.15 13.48 40.33
N ASN A 109 -0.40 12.34 40.98
CA ASN A 109 -0.45 12.26 42.45
C ASN A 109 0.89 12.65 43.09
N LYS A 110 2.04 12.27 42.49
CA LYS A 110 3.37 12.74 42.93
C LYS A 110 3.59 14.23 42.74
N LEU A 111 2.85 14.88 41.83
CA LEU A 111 2.85 16.32 41.61
C LEU A 111 1.78 17.04 42.46
N GLY A 112 1.09 16.33 43.36
CA GLY A 112 0.07 16.89 44.26
C GLY A 112 -1.31 17.09 43.64
N VAL A 113 -1.57 16.56 42.43
CA VAL A 113 -2.90 16.61 41.79
C VAL A 113 -3.76 15.44 42.33
N PRO A 114 -4.85 15.69 43.07
CA PRO A 114 -5.70 14.63 43.61
C PRO A 114 -6.46 13.90 42.50
N SER A 115 -6.65 12.58 42.62
CA SER A 115 -7.44 11.84 41.62
C SER A 115 -8.95 11.96 41.87
N ALA A 116 -9.75 11.75 40.82
CA ALA A 116 -11.20 11.71 40.94
C ALA A 116 -11.71 10.62 41.90
N LYS A 117 -10.94 9.54 42.11
CA LYS A 117 -11.28 8.48 43.09
C LYS A 117 -11.13 8.99 44.52
N ASP A 118 -10.11 9.79 44.79
CA ASP A 118 -9.85 10.38 46.12
C ASP A 118 -10.90 11.44 46.45
N VAL A 119 -11.27 12.28 45.47
CA VAL A 119 -12.36 13.25 45.59
C VAL A 119 -13.69 12.56 45.90
N ASN A 120 -14.03 11.49 45.18
CA ASN A 120 -15.26 10.73 45.43
C ASN A 120 -15.26 10.03 46.80
N ALA A 121 -14.12 9.49 47.25
CA ALA A 121 -13.98 8.92 48.58
C ALA A 121 -14.10 9.98 49.69
N LEU A 122 -13.64 11.21 49.44
CA LEU A 122 -13.80 12.33 50.35
C LEU A 122 -15.26 12.82 50.41
N ILE A 123 -15.96 12.89 49.26
CA ILE A 123 -17.40 13.21 49.20
C ILE A 123 -18.21 12.20 50.03
N ALA A 124 -17.98 10.90 49.84
CA ALA A 124 -18.68 9.85 50.61
C ALA A 124 -18.46 10.00 52.12
N ARG A 125 -17.24 10.33 52.56
CA ARG A 125 -16.93 10.63 53.97
C ARG A 125 -17.61 11.92 54.45
N ILE A 126 -17.72 12.95 53.62
CA ILE A 126 -18.41 14.20 53.94
C ILE A 126 -19.91 13.93 54.13
N ASP A 127 -20.53 13.11 53.30
CA ASP A 127 -21.95 12.72 53.45
C ASP A 127 -22.18 11.86 54.72
N GLU A 128 -21.27 10.93 55.04
CA GLU A 128 -21.31 10.16 56.29
C GLU A 128 -21.13 11.07 57.53
N LEU A 129 -20.18 12.01 57.50
CA LEU A 129 -20.03 13.02 58.56
C LEU A 129 -21.27 13.92 58.64
N LYS A 130 -21.85 14.35 57.52
CA LYS A 130 -23.04 15.19 57.47
C LYS A 130 -24.26 14.49 58.07
N LEU A 131 -24.46 13.20 57.77
CA LEU A 131 -25.49 12.38 58.40
C LEU A 131 -25.25 12.21 59.91
N SER A 132 -23.99 12.08 60.32
CA SER A 132 -23.60 11.98 61.74
C SER A 132 -23.79 13.30 62.49
N VAL A 133 -23.44 14.43 61.88
CA VAL A 133 -23.66 15.78 62.41
C VAL A 133 -25.15 16.10 62.45
N GLN A 134 -25.97 15.74 61.46
CA GLN A 134 -27.43 15.91 61.56
C GLN A 134 -28.04 15.11 62.73
N LYS A 135 -27.57 13.88 62.97
CA LYS A 135 -28.00 13.07 64.13
C LYS A 135 -27.59 13.68 65.48
N LEU A 136 -26.44 14.36 65.55
CA LEU A 136 -25.90 14.95 66.79
C LEU A 136 -26.34 16.40 67.03
N SER A 137 -26.59 17.17 65.97
CA SER A 137 -26.96 18.59 66.02
C SER A 137 -28.41 18.84 66.41
N GLY A 138 -29.24 17.79 66.54
CA GLY A 138 -30.65 17.89 66.92
C GLY A 138 -31.56 18.54 65.89
N GLU A 139 -31.05 19.00 64.73
CA GLU A 139 -31.84 19.61 63.67
C GLU A 139 -32.59 18.55 62.85
N GLN A 140 -33.55 17.92 63.51
CA GLN A 140 -34.62 17.18 62.88
C GLN A 140 -35.46 18.15 62.04
N PRO A 141 -35.54 18.00 60.70
CA PRO A 141 -36.49 18.78 59.91
C PRO A 141 -37.90 18.44 60.41
N ALA A 142 -38.63 19.46 60.86
CA ALA A 142 -39.83 19.31 61.68
C ALA A 142 -41.07 18.81 60.90
N ALA A 143 -41.04 17.53 60.50
CA ALA A 143 -42.15 16.82 59.88
C ALA A 143 -43.24 16.45 60.91
N ALA A 144 -43.86 17.46 61.53
CA ALA A 144 -44.83 17.33 62.62
C ALA A 144 -46.16 18.07 62.32
N ALA A 145 -46.93 17.49 61.40
CA ALA A 145 -48.40 17.55 61.27
C ALA A 145 -49.18 18.81 61.75
N ALA A 146 -49.43 19.74 60.83
CA ALA A 146 -50.65 20.55 60.76
C ALA A 146 -50.99 20.85 59.28
N GLY A 147 -52.24 20.94 58.82
CA GLY A 147 -53.53 20.75 59.47
C GLY A 147 -54.67 20.62 58.43
N LYS A 148 -55.91 20.42 58.88
CA LYS A 148 -57.09 20.15 58.01
C LYS A 148 -57.45 21.36 57.12
N LYS A 149 -57.64 21.18 55.79
CA LYS A 149 -58.97 21.33 55.12
C LYS A 149 -58.99 21.16 53.57
N ALA A 150 -60.18 20.71 53.13
CA ALA A 150 -60.94 21.19 51.96
C ALA A 150 -60.56 20.88 50.48
N THR A 151 -61.26 19.87 49.95
CA THR A 151 -62.15 19.92 48.75
C THR A 151 -61.63 19.91 47.29
N ARG A 152 -62.53 19.41 46.42
CA ARG A 152 -62.69 19.64 44.96
C ARG A 152 -61.73 18.96 43.97
N ARG A 153 -62.02 17.68 43.73
CA ARG A 153 -62.39 17.10 42.42
C ARG A 153 -62.18 18.02 41.19
N SER A 154 -61.23 17.66 40.33
CA SER A 154 -61.27 17.94 38.89
C SER A 154 -60.48 16.87 38.09
N LYS A 155 -61.14 16.29 37.09
CA LYS A 155 -60.56 15.47 36.00
C LYS A 155 -61.16 16.03 34.71
N PRO A 156 -60.33 16.51 33.78
CA PRO A 156 -60.16 15.79 32.50
C PRO A 156 -58.68 15.82 32.01
N ALA A 157 -58.10 14.70 31.56
CA ALA A 157 -58.14 14.14 30.19
C ALA A 157 -56.92 14.57 29.33
N ALA A 158 -56.90 14.20 28.05
CA ALA A 158 -55.76 14.37 27.12
C ALA A 158 -55.48 15.86 26.79
N THR A 159 -54.35 16.24 26.19
CA THR A 159 -54.08 16.06 24.74
C THR A 159 -52.59 16.23 24.42
N ALA A 160 -52.16 15.79 23.23
CA ALA A 160 -50.75 15.78 22.79
C ALA A 160 -50.30 17.06 22.03
N GLN A 161 -49.00 17.09 21.71
CA GLN A 161 -48.32 17.85 20.63
C GLN A 161 -48.13 19.38 20.72
N SER A 162 -46.86 19.81 20.89
CA SER A 162 -46.15 20.83 20.08
C SER A 162 -44.64 20.74 20.42
N ARG A 163 -43.70 20.31 19.56
CA ARG A 163 -43.18 20.86 18.28
C ARG A 163 -42.18 22.02 18.49
N ALA A 164 -41.04 22.15 17.77
CA ALA A 164 -40.43 21.30 16.71
C ALA A 164 -39.42 20.27 17.30
N ALA A 165 -38.18 19.99 16.88
CA ALA A 165 -37.25 20.41 15.80
C ALA A 165 -36.14 19.31 15.66
N ARG A 166 -35.29 19.15 14.62
CA ARG A 166 -35.22 19.59 13.20
C ARG A 166 -34.13 18.73 12.50
N LYS A 167 -34.43 17.97 11.42
CA LYS A 167 -33.49 17.18 10.57
C LYS A 167 -32.79 15.98 11.29
N ALA A 168 -32.28 14.92 10.64
CA ALA A 168 -32.43 14.30 9.30
C ALA A 168 -32.02 12.79 9.41
N PRO A 169 -32.32 11.89 8.45
CA PRO A 169 -32.47 10.45 8.73
C PRO A 169 -31.18 9.60 8.66
N ALA A 170 -31.17 8.52 9.44
CA ALA A 170 -30.21 7.42 9.33
C ALA A 170 -30.61 6.41 8.23
N LYS A 171 -29.63 5.65 7.70
CA LYS A 171 -29.85 4.55 6.75
C LYS A 171 -29.06 3.31 7.19
N ALA A 172 -29.76 2.18 7.30
CA ALA A 172 -29.16 0.90 7.72
C ALA A 172 -28.51 0.13 6.56
N ALA A 173 -27.47 -0.66 6.87
CA ALA A 173 -27.03 -1.81 6.07
C ALA A 173 -26.16 -2.77 6.90
N ALA A 174 -26.76 -3.79 7.51
CA ALA A 174 -26.02 -5.00 7.88
C ALA A 174 -25.82 -5.88 6.64
N LYS A 175 -24.73 -6.65 6.55
CA LYS A 175 -24.53 -7.67 5.51
C LYS A 175 -24.13 -9.01 6.12
N ALA A 176 -24.85 -10.05 5.74
CA ALA A 176 -24.61 -11.43 6.16
C ALA A 176 -23.73 -12.20 5.15
N VAL A 177 -23.21 -13.34 5.59
CA VAL A 177 -22.32 -14.22 4.80
C VAL A 177 -23.13 -15.41 4.23
N LYS A 178 -22.91 -15.76 2.95
CA LYS A 178 -22.71 -17.13 2.40
C LYS A 178 -22.85 -17.19 0.86
N THR A 179 -22.18 -18.18 0.28
CA THR A 179 -22.07 -18.56 -1.15
C THR A 179 -22.98 -19.76 -1.50
N PRO A 180 -22.98 -20.39 -2.71
CA PRO A 180 -22.54 -20.00 -4.07
C PRO A 180 -23.62 -20.28 -5.18
N THR A 181 -23.19 -20.25 -6.46
CA THR A 181 -23.67 -21.10 -7.59
C THR A 181 -24.83 -20.63 -8.50
N LYS A 182 -24.53 -20.37 -9.80
CA LYS A 182 -25.26 -21.00 -10.93
C LYS A 182 -24.45 -21.00 -12.25
N ARG A 183 -24.68 -22.02 -13.09
CA ARG A 183 -24.00 -22.26 -14.39
C ARG A 183 -24.69 -21.53 -15.56
N ARG A 184 -23.91 -20.97 -16.47
CA ARG A 184 -24.13 -20.88 -17.94
C ARG A 184 -22.73 -20.72 -18.58
N ALA A 185 -22.16 -21.62 -19.38
CA ALA A 185 -22.69 -22.53 -20.41
C ALA A 185 -23.03 -21.83 -21.74
N ALA A 186 -21.99 -21.52 -22.51
CA ALA A 186 -21.99 -21.38 -23.96
C ALA A 186 -20.80 -22.22 -24.48
N ALA A 187 -21.01 -23.46 -24.90
CA ALA A 187 -21.46 -23.86 -26.23
C ALA A 187 -20.35 -23.76 -27.29
N LYS A 188 -19.52 -24.80 -27.38
CA LYS A 188 -18.63 -25.04 -28.53
C LYS A 188 -19.48 -25.24 -29.79
N ARG A 189 -19.09 -24.66 -30.93
CA ARG A 189 -19.48 -25.15 -32.25
C ARG A 189 -18.22 -25.42 -33.08
N LYS A 190 -17.84 -26.70 -33.19
CA LYS A 190 -17.17 -27.18 -34.40
C LYS A 190 -18.21 -27.23 -35.52
N PRO A 191 -17.80 -27.01 -36.78
CA PRO A 191 -18.17 -27.90 -37.87
C PRO A 191 -16.97 -28.80 -38.21
N ALA A 192 -17.24 -30.05 -38.56
CA ALA A 192 -16.26 -30.95 -39.16
C ALA A 192 -17.01 -31.86 -40.13
N GLY A 193 -16.51 -31.98 -41.36
CA GLY A 193 -17.05 -32.88 -42.38
C GLY A 193 -18.22 -32.32 -43.19
N THR A 194 -17.91 -31.80 -44.38
CA THR A 194 -18.64 -32.18 -45.59
C THR A 194 -17.63 -32.80 -46.54
N SER A 195 -17.91 -34.01 -47.02
CA SER A 195 -17.21 -34.64 -48.13
C SER A 195 -18.26 -34.99 -49.17
N ALA A 196 -18.16 -34.44 -50.38
CA ALA A 196 -18.75 -34.94 -51.63
C ALA A 196 -18.50 -33.94 -52.77
N ALA A 197 -18.32 -34.48 -53.99
CA ALA A 197 -18.48 -33.85 -55.31
C ALA A 197 -17.67 -32.56 -55.64
N GLY A 198 -16.87 -32.64 -56.69
CA GLY A 198 -16.03 -31.58 -57.24
C GLY A 198 -14.88 -32.18 -58.04
#